data_AF-A0A640XLF5-F1
#
_entry.id   AF-A0A640XLF5-F1
#
_cell.length_a   1.000
_cell.length_b   1.000
_cell.length_c   1.000
_cell.angle_alpha   90.00
_cell.angle_beta   90.00
_cell.angle_gamma   90.00
#
_symmetry.space_group_name_H-M   'P 1'
#
loop_
_entity.id
_entity.type
_entity.pdbx_description
1 polymer ?
#
loop_
_entity_poly.entity_id
_entity_poly.type
_entity_poly.pdbx_seq_one_letter_code
_entity_poly.pdbx_strand_id
1 'polypeptide(L)'
;MNSNRSTEHFVTLFDHNFLPLGMALHDSLMTHAQPFHLWILCMDELTEKQLQLISLSNVTLIPLKEIETKELLAVKPGPSRI
;
A
#
# COMPACT_ATOMS: atom_id res chain seq x y z
N MET A 1 -13.73 -26.36 14.81
CA MET A 1 -14.05 -25.53 13.65
C MET A 1 -12.86 -25.59 12.70
N ASN A 2 -12.96 -26.38 11.63
CA ASN A 2 -11.88 -26.50 10.66
C ASN A 2 -11.87 -25.24 9.81
N SER A 3 -10.73 -24.55 9.75
CA SER A 3 -10.44 -23.58 8.71
C SER A 3 -8.93 -23.50 8.57
N ASN A 4 -8.37 -24.41 7.77
CA ASN A 4 -7.05 -24.20 7.18
C ASN A 4 -7.19 -23.11 6.09
N ARG A 5 -7.46 -21.87 6.51
CA ARG A 5 -7.57 -20.73 5.59
C ARG A 5 -6.16 -20.33 5.18
N SER A 6 -5.87 -20.43 3.88
CA SER A 6 -4.70 -19.80 3.28
C SER A 6 -4.77 -18.29 3.51
N THR A 7 -3.62 -17.65 3.74
CA THR A 7 -3.53 -16.19 3.84
C THR A 7 -4.05 -15.55 2.56
N GLU A 8 -5.03 -14.64 2.68
CA GLU A 8 -5.53 -13.86 1.55
C GLU A 8 -4.59 -12.67 1.27
N HIS A 9 -4.28 -12.41 0.01
CA HIS A 9 -3.41 -11.31 -0.40
C HIS A 9 -4.24 -10.20 -1.05
N PHE A 10 -4.25 -9.02 -0.41
CA PHE A 10 -4.88 -7.81 -0.94
C PHE A 10 -3.80 -6.87 -1.48
N VAL A 11 -4.11 -6.16 -2.56
CA VAL A 11 -3.20 -5.16 -3.14
C VAL A 11 -3.96 -3.85 -3.30
N THR A 12 -3.35 -2.75 -2.88
CA THR A 12 -3.88 -1.39 -3.07
C THR A 12 -2.76 -0.43 -3.44
N LEU A 13 -3.11 0.74 -3.96
CA LEU A 13 -2.19 1.84 -4.23
C LEU A 13 -2.83 3.14 -3.77
N PHE A 14 -2.04 4.02 -3.17
CA PHE A 14 -2.49 5.36 -2.78
C PHE A 14 -1.33 6.32 -2.53
N ASP A 15 -1.66 7.61 -2.53
CA ASP A 15 -0.78 8.72 -2.16
C ASP A 15 -1.15 9.26 -0.77
N HIS A 16 -0.40 10.26 -0.27
CA HIS A 16 -0.55 10.76 1.09
C HIS A 16 -1.93 11.37 1.37
N ASN A 17 -2.66 11.85 0.36
CA ASN A 17 -4.01 12.41 0.51
C ASN A 17 -5.03 11.32 0.87
N PHE A 18 -4.76 10.09 0.48
CA PHE A 18 -5.62 8.93 0.71
C PHE A 18 -5.14 8.04 1.86
N LEU A 19 -4.06 8.41 2.55
CA LEU A 19 -3.53 7.66 3.69
C LEU A 19 -4.58 7.36 4.77
N PRO A 20 -5.48 8.29 5.17
CA PRO A 20 -6.54 7.98 6.14
C PRO A 20 -7.49 6.87 5.68
N LEU A 21 -7.80 6.80 4.38
CA LEU A 21 -8.63 5.74 3.82
C LEU A 21 -7.87 4.42 3.75
N GLY A 22 -6.57 4.46 3.45
CA GLY A 22 -5.70 3.28 3.51
C GLY A 22 -5.61 2.67 4.91
N MET A 23 -5.55 3.52 5.95
CA MET A 23 -5.59 3.08 7.35
C MET A 23 -6.94 2.44 7.70
N ALA A 24 -8.05 3.07 7.30
CA ALA A 24 -9.39 2.50 7.52
C ALA A 24 -9.58 1.14 6.82
N LEU A 25 -9.01 0.95 5.63
CA LEU A 25 -8.98 -0.34 4.94
C LEU A 25 -8.22 -1.39 5.76
N HIS A 26 -7.03 -1.04 6.27
CA HIS A 26 -6.23 -1.94 7.11
C HIS A 26 -7.00 -2.36 8.38
N ASP A 27 -7.62 -1.42 9.08
CA ASP A 27 -8.43 -1.69 10.28
C ASP A 27 -9.61 -2.63 9.98
N SER A 28 -10.27 -2.44 8.84
CA SER A 28 -11.34 -3.33 8.37
C SER A 28 -10.82 -4.75 8.11
N LEU A 29 -9.67 -4.89 7.44
CA LEU A 29 -9.07 -6.21 7.17
C LEU A 29 -8.65 -6.92 8.45
N MET A 30 -8.08 -6.17 9.41
CA MET A 30 -7.75 -6.69 10.74
C MET A 30 -8.97 -7.25 11.46
N THR A 31 -10.14 -6.63 11.29
CA THR A 31 -11.38 -7.02 11.95
C THR A 31 -12.09 -8.19 11.25
N HIS A 32 -12.04 -8.25 9.91
CA HIS A 32 -12.95 -9.10 9.14
C HIS A 32 -12.29 -10.16 8.25
N ALA A 33 -11.00 -10.02 7.93
CA ALA A 33 -10.36 -10.79 6.84
C ALA A 33 -9.15 -11.61 7.29
N GLN A 34 -8.99 -11.89 8.59
CA GLN A 34 -7.89 -12.73 9.06
C GLN A 34 -8.03 -14.19 8.59
N PRO A 35 -6.93 -14.86 8.14
CA PRO A 35 -5.60 -14.30 7.92
C PRO A 35 -5.45 -13.56 6.57
N PHE A 36 -4.78 -12.41 6.58
CA PHE A 36 -4.46 -11.66 5.35
C PHE A 36 -3.04 -11.10 5.32
N HIS A 37 -2.60 -10.67 4.14
CA HIS A 37 -1.45 -9.81 3.93
C HIS A 37 -1.79 -8.71 2.91
N LEU A 38 -1.49 -7.45 3.24
CA LEU A 38 -1.81 -6.29 2.42
C LEU A 38 -0.54 -5.72 1.77
N TRP A 39 -0.53 -5.65 0.45
CA TRP A 39 0.51 -5.00 -0.33
C TRP A 39 0.08 -3.58 -0.68
N ILE A 40 0.92 -2.59 -0.40
CA ILE A 40 0.63 -1.18 -0.62
C ILE A 40 1.66 -0.58 -1.57
N LEU A 41 1.24 -0.26 -2.80
CA LEU A 41 2.03 0.55 -3.71
C LEU A 41 1.96 2.02 -3.28
N CYS A 42 3.07 2.54 -2.78
CA CYS A 42 3.18 3.91 -2.28
C CYS A 42 3.41 4.85 -3.46
N MET A 43 2.41 5.67 -3.81
CA MET A 43 2.44 6.53 -5.00
C MET A 43 3.30 7.79 -4.83
N ASP A 44 3.74 8.09 -3.60
CA ASP A 44 4.72 9.12 -3.30
C ASP A 44 5.64 8.71 -2.13
N GLU A 45 6.74 9.44 -1.96
CA GLU A 45 7.69 9.17 -0.88
C GLU A 45 7.13 9.48 0.51
N LEU A 46 6.13 10.36 0.61
CA LEU A 46 5.57 10.77 1.90
C LEU A 46 4.77 9.62 2.51
N THR A 47 3.96 8.95 1.69
CA THR A 47 3.19 7.75 2.02
C THR A 47 4.10 6.64 2.49
N GLU A 48 5.18 6.36 1.75
CA GLU A 48 6.18 5.36 2.12
C GLU A 48 6.77 5.67 3.51
N LYS A 49 7.28 6.88 3.71
CA LYS A 49 7.89 7.30 4.99
C LYS A 49 6.91 7.22 6.15
N GLN A 50 5.68 7.68 5.95
CA GLN A 50 4.64 7.65 6.98
C GLN A 50 4.27 6.21 7.36
N LEU A 51 4.05 5.33 6.39
CA LEU A 51 3.70 3.94 6.65
C LEU A 51 4.87 3.15 7.27
N GLN A 52 6.12 3.45 6.90
CA GLN A 52 7.30 2.88 7.56
C GLN A 52 7.34 3.26 9.06
N LEU A 53 7.02 4.52 9.40
CA LEU A 53 6.97 4.99 10.78
C LEU A 53 5.81 4.36 11.57
N ILE A 54 4.64 4.22 10.93
CA ILE A 54 3.45 3.61 11.56
C ILE A 54 3.69 2.11 11.80
N SER A 55 4.46 1.43 10.93
CA SER A 55 4.83 0.03 11.07
C SER A 55 3.63 -0.91 11.19
N LEU A 56 2.73 -0.85 10.20
CA LEU A 56 1.53 -1.69 10.16
C LEU A 56 1.86 -3.18 10.10
N SER A 57 1.13 -3.99 10.87
CA SER A 57 1.22 -5.45 10.82
C SER A 57 0.58 -6.02 9.56
N ASN A 58 1.11 -7.14 9.05
CA ASN A 58 0.61 -7.86 7.86
C ASN A 58 0.62 -6.98 6.59
N VAL A 59 1.59 -6.08 6.48
CA VAL A 59 1.72 -5.15 5.36
C VAL A 59 3.10 -5.27 4.74
N THR A 60 3.16 -5.19 3.41
CA THR A 60 4.39 -4.90 2.67
C THR A 60 4.21 -3.66 1.83
N LEU A 61 5.11 -2.70 2.01
CA LEU A 61 5.15 -1.49 1.21
C LEU A 61 5.96 -1.76 -0.05
N ILE A 62 5.45 -1.29 -1.18
CA ILE A 62 6.12 -1.29 -2.47
C ILE A 62 6.33 0.18 -2.84
N PRO A 63 7.52 0.74 -2.65
CA PRO A 63 7.84 2.09 -3.10
C PRO A 63 7.70 2.22 -4.62
N LEU A 64 7.13 3.32 -5.12
CA LEU A 64 7.01 3.57 -6.56
C LEU A 64 8.36 3.44 -7.29
N LYS A 65 9.45 3.85 -6.63
CA LYS A 65 10.83 3.80 -7.14
C LYS A 65 11.28 2.39 -7.52
N GLU A 66 10.73 1.36 -6.87
CA GLU A 66 11.09 -0.04 -7.14
C GLU A 66 10.41 -0.59 -8.40
N ILE A 67 9.35 0.07 -8.88
CA ILE A 67 8.58 -0.35 -10.05
C ILE A 67 8.72 0.58 -11.26
N GLU A 68 9.33 1.76 -11.09
CA GLU A 68 9.56 2.72 -12.16
C GLU A 68 10.56 2.17 -13.19
N THR A 69 10.05 1.77 -14.36
CA THR A 69 10.86 1.41 -15.52
C THR A 69 11.19 2.64 -16.36
N LYS A 70 12.13 2.50 -17.31
CA LYS A 70 12.48 3.60 -18.23
C LYS A 70 11.26 4.06 -19.05
N GLU A 71 10.40 3.13 -19.45
CA GLU A 71 9.18 3.39 -20.20
C GLU A 71 8.14 4.14 -19.35
N LEU A 72 8.00 3.78 -18.07
CA LEU A 72 7.12 4.48 -17.13
C LEU A 72 7.61 5.90 -16.83
N LEU A 73 8.92 6.08 -16.70
CA LEU A 73 9.52 7.40 -16.52
C LEU A 73 9.34 8.30 -17.75
N ALA A 74 9.35 7.73 -18.95
CA ALA A 74 9.21 8.48 -20.20
C ALA A 74 7.80 9.10 -20.40
N VAL A 75 6.77 8.53 -19.77
CA VAL A 75 5.37 9.01 -19.87
C VAL A 75 4.91 9.82 -18.66
N LYS A 76 5.75 9.94 -17.62
CA LYS A 76 5.44 10.72 -16.43
C LYS A 76 5.38 12.19 -16.82
N PRO A 77 4.24 12.89 -16.66
CA PRO A 77 4.22 14.34 -16.86
C PRO A 77 5.26 14.97 -15.93
N GLY A 78 5.85 16.10 -16.33
CA GLY A 78 6.76 16.87 -15.47
C GLY A 78 6.16 17.08 -14.06
N PRO A 79 6.99 17.35 -13.03
CA PRO A 79 6.54 17.34 -11.63
C PRO A 79 5.21 18.08 -11.52
N SER A 80 4.17 17.36 -11.12
CA SER A 80 2.82 17.90 -10.95
C SER A 80 2.89 19.03 -9.93
N ARG A 81 3.06 20.25 -10.42
CA ARG A 81 2.93 21.48 -9.65
C ARG A 81 1.44 21.70 -9.44
N ILE A 82 0.96 21.29 -8.28
CA ILE A 82 -0.16 21.93 -7.61
C ILE A 82 0.33 23.18 -6.89
#